data_AF-A0AA39Z837-F1
#
_entry.id   AF-A0AA39Z837-F1
#
_cell.length_a   1.000
_cell.length_b   1.000
_cell.length_c   1.000
_cell.angle_alpha   90.00
_cell.angle_beta   90.00
_cell.angle_gamma   90.00
#
_symmetry.space_group_name_H-M   'P 1'
#
loop_
_entity.id
_entity.type
_entity.pdbx_description
1 polymer ?
#
loop_
_entity_poly.entity_id
_entity_poly.type
_entity_poly.pdbx_seq_one_letter_code
_entity_poly.pdbx_strand_id
1 'polypeptide(L)'
;MSSLRTTLLRLPILRRQPLNPSQLRQYSSSSSQKPTSQTGVFYKAWTRPVAKTALLAVFVYQLAYWGWSKMEVDEIKEQKKAEITRLEAQVKKLQDDKAAAGKR
;
A
#
# COMPACT_ATOMS: atom_id res chain seq x y z
N MET A 1 -80.80 2.77 -30.20
CA MET A 1 -79.85 1.83 -29.56
C MET A 1 -78.86 2.66 -28.76
N SER A 2 -79.01 2.66 -27.44
CA SER A 2 -78.31 3.55 -26.50
C SER A 2 -76.85 3.13 -26.33
N SER A 3 -75.90 4.04 -26.58
CA SER A 3 -74.47 3.77 -26.38
C SER A 3 -74.05 4.18 -24.97
N LEU A 4 -73.71 3.19 -24.15
CA LEU A 4 -73.29 3.37 -22.76
C LEU A 4 -71.87 3.96 -22.71
N ARG A 5 -71.73 5.10 -22.04
CA ARG A 5 -70.45 5.73 -21.71
C ARG A 5 -69.81 4.96 -20.56
N THR A 6 -68.71 4.28 -20.82
CA THR A 6 -67.90 3.61 -19.80
C THR A 6 -66.72 4.50 -19.43
N THR A 7 -66.85 5.27 -18.36
CA THR A 7 -65.77 6.09 -17.80
C THR A 7 -64.98 5.25 -16.80
N LEU A 8 -63.79 4.78 -17.15
CA LEU A 8 -62.90 4.09 -16.22
C LEU A 8 -62.26 5.08 -15.24
N LEU A 9 -62.60 4.94 -13.96
CA LEU A 9 -61.98 5.67 -12.85
C LEU A 9 -60.49 5.29 -12.74
N ARG A 10 -59.62 6.21 -13.15
CA ARG A 10 -58.17 6.09 -13.03
C ARG A 10 -57.75 6.50 -11.62
N LEU A 11 -57.39 5.54 -10.78
CA LEU A 11 -56.81 5.77 -9.46
C LEU A 11 -55.36 6.28 -9.59
N PRO A 12 -54.92 7.26 -8.77
CA PRO A 12 -53.56 7.77 -8.82
C PRO A 12 -52.59 6.78 -8.13
N ILE A 13 -51.62 6.29 -8.90
CA ILE A 13 -50.48 5.52 -8.39
C ILE A 13 -49.56 6.47 -7.62
N LEU A 14 -49.42 6.27 -6.32
CA LEU A 14 -48.42 6.93 -5.46
C LEU A 14 -47.02 6.50 -5.91
N ARG A 15 -46.40 7.33 -6.74
CA ARG A 15 -45.02 7.17 -7.20
C ARG A 15 -44.06 7.53 -6.07
N ARG A 16 -43.49 6.54 -5.39
CA ARG A 16 -42.36 6.74 -4.46
C ARG A 16 -41.15 7.22 -5.27
N GLN A 17 -40.73 8.48 -5.10
CA GLN A 17 -39.43 8.95 -5.56
C GLN A 17 -38.34 8.36 -4.67
N PRO A 18 -37.30 7.71 -5.23
CA PRO A 18 -36.10 7.43 -4.45
C PRO A 18 -35.38 8.75 -4.15
N LEU A 19 -35.03 8.93 -2.88
CA LEU A 19 -34.13 9.99 -2.42
C LEU A 19 -32.82 9.86 -3.20
N ASN A 20 -32.52 10.89 -3.99
CA ASN A 20 -31.30 11.04 -4.77
C ASN A 20 -30.10 11.09 -3.81
N PRO A 21 -29.23 10.07 -3.76
CA PRO A 21 -28.03 10.16 -2.94
C PRO A 21 -27.15 11.27 -3.52
N SER A 22 -26.96 12.30 -2.70
CA SER A 22 -25.96 13.35 -2.80
C SER A 22 -24.75 12.94 -3.63
N GLN A 23 -24.51 13.71 -4.70
CA GLN A 23 -23.41 13.57 -5.63
C GLN A 23 -22.09 13.39 -4.87
N LEU A 24 -21.52 12.19 -4.97
CA LEU A 24 -20.18 11.89 -4.51
C LEU A 24 -19.23 12.86 -5.22
N ARG A 25 -18.54 13.69 -4.45
CA ARG A 25 -17.62 14.72 -4.92
C ARG A 25 -16.51 14.07 -5.76
N GLN A 26 -16.65 14.10 -7.09
CA GLN A 26 -15.61 13.64 -8.01
C GLN A 26 -14.51 14.69 -8.05
N TYR A 27 -13.31 14.29 -7.68
CA TYR A 27 -12.12 15.12 -7.83
C TYR A 27 -11.94 15.44 -9.31
N SER A 28 -12.00 16.73 -9.64
CA SER A 28 -11.60 17.27 -10.93
C SER A 28 -10.10 17.09 -11.13
N SER A 29 -9.64 15.86 -11.37
CA SER A 29 -8.42 15.70 -12.16
C SER A 29 -8.78 16.25 -13.52
N SER A 30 -8.10 17.30 -13.95
CA SER A 30 -8.24 17.91 -15.26
C SER A 30 -7.99 16.86 -16.36
N SER A 31 -8.99 16.04 -16.68
CA SER A 31 -9.03 15.32 -17.93
C SER A 31 -9.42 16.34 -18.99
N SER A 32 -8.43 17.17 -19.37
CA SER A 32 -8.40 17.68 -20.73
C SER A 32 -8.61 16.44 -21.60
N GLN A 33 -9.77 16.35 -22.24
CA GLN A 33 -10.09 15.33 -23.22
C GLN A 33 -9.17 15.55 -24.42
N LYS A 34 -7.87 15.28 -24.26
CA LYS A 34 -7.02 15.01 -25.41
C LYS A 34 -7.62 13.77 -26.08
N PRO A 35 -7.81 13.77 -27.40
CA PRO A 35 -8.23 12.57 -28.10
C PRO A 35 -7.24 11.47 -27.71
N THR A 36 -7.74 10.44 -27.03
CA THR A 36 -6.90 9.32 -26.62
C THR A 36 -6.39 8.70 -27.91
N SER A 37 -5.10 8.89 -28.23
CA SER A 37 -4.50 8.18 -29.34
C SER A 37 -4.76 6.69 -29.13
N GLN A 38 -5.14 5.95 -30.18
CA GLN A 38 -5.41 4.51 -30.07
C GLN A 38 -4.25 3.77 -29.39
N THR A 39 -3.01 4.23 -29.64
CA THR A 39 -1.79 3.80 -28.95
C THR A 39 -1.84 4.03 -27.43
N GLY A 40 -2.31 5.19 -26.95
CA GLY A 40 -2.45 5.47 -25.51
C GLY A 40 -3.46 4.55 -24.81
N VAL A 41 -4.53 4.14 -25.49
CA VAL A 41 -5.51 3.17 -24.96
C VAL A 41 -4.87 1.78 -24.87
N PHE A 42 -4.11 1.37 -25.89
CA PHE A 42 -3.41 0.08 -25.90
C PHE A 42 -2.43 -0.07 -24.73
N TYR A 43 -1.54 0.91 -24.51
CA TYR A 43 -0.59 0.87 -23.39
C TYR A 43 -1.29 0.87 -22.02
N LYS A 44 -2.44 1.54 -21.94
CA LYS A 44 -3.24 1.58 -20.71
C LYS A 44 -3.96 0.25 -20.45
N ALA A 45 -4.40 -0.46 -21.48
CA ALA A 45 -5.11 -1.73 -21.35
C ALA A 45 -4.17 -2.92 -21.12
N TRP A 46 -3.05 -2.99 -21.83
CA TRP A 46 -2.21 -4.19 -21.86
C TRP A 46 -0.90 -4.02 -21.09
N THR A 47 -0.25 -2.86 -21.23
CA THR A 47 1.10 -2.68 -20.67
C THR A 47 1.06 -2.28 -19.20
N ARG A 48 0.04 -1.55 -18.75
CA ARG A 48 -0.12 -1.18 -17.32
C ARG A 48 -0.27 -2.40 -16.40
N PRO A 49 -1.14 -3.38 -16.67
CA PRO A 49 -1.24 -4.58 -15.84
C PRO A 49 0.06 -5.40 -15.85
N VAL A 50 0.69 -5.59 -17.00
CA VAL A 50 1.94 -6.35 -17.14
C VAL A 50 3.10 -5.66 -16.41
N ALA A 51 3.22 -4.34 -16.52
CA ALA A 51 4.23 -3.60 -15.79
C ALA A 51 4.02 -3.72 -14.26
N LYS A 52 2.77 -3.69 -13.80
CA LYS A 52 2.46 -3.87 -12.36
C LYS A 52 2.88 -5.24 -11.85
N THR A 53 2.58 -6.31 -12.59
CA THR A 53 2.94 -7.67 -12.17
C THR A 53 4.44 -7.90 -12.26
N ALA A 54 5.10 -7.42 -13.32
CA ALA A 54 6.55 -7.52 -13.45
C ALA A 54 7.29 -6.79 -12.32
N LEU A 55 6.88 -5.55 -12.00
CA LEU A 55 7.47 -4.79 -10.89
C LEU A 55 7.21 -5.44 -9.54
N LEU A 56 6.00 -5.97 -9.32
CA LEU A 56 5.66 -6.69 -8.09
C LEU A 56 6.47 -7.99 -7.97
N ALA A 57 6.64 -8.72 -9.07
CA ALA A 57 7.44 -9.96 -9.10
C ALA A 57 8.90 -9.68 -8.74
N VAL A 58 9.50 -8.64 -9.33
CA VAL A 58 10.85 -8.20 -8.96
C VAL A 58 10.88 -7.80 -7.49
N PHE A 59 9.92 -7.00 -7.02
CA PHE A 59 9.86 -6.56 -5.62
C PHE A 59 9.77 -7.73 -4.64
N VAL A 60 8.93 -8.73 -4.89
CA VAL A 60 8.80 -9.93 -4.06
C VAL A 60 10.10 -10.74 -4.08
N TYR A 61 10.75 -10.87 -5.23
CA TYR A 61 12.07 -11.52 -5.33
C TYR A 61 13.11 -10.78 -4.49
N GLN A 62 13.15 -9.45 -4.56
CA GLN A 62 14.06 -8.64 -3.75
C GLN A 62 13.79 -8.83 -2.25
N LEU A 63 12.53 -8.86 -1.82
CA LEU A 63 12.17 -9.09 -0.42
C LEU A 63 12.51 -10.50 0.04
N ALA A 64 12.33 -11.51 -0.81
CA ALA A 64 12.69 -12.88 -0.49
C ALA A 64 14.21 -13.04 -0.35
N TYR A 65 14.99 -12.47 -1.28
CA TYR A 65 16.45 -12.46 -1.21
C TYR A 65 16.96 -11.68 0.01
N TRP A 66 16.38 -10.50 0.26
CA TRP A 66 16.72 -9.71 1.45
C TRP A 66 16.34 -10.43 2.75
N GLY A 67 15.18 -11.09 2.77
CA GLY A 67 14.73 -11.91 3.89
C GLY A 67 15.69 -13.07 4.17
N TRP A 68 16.13 -13.76 3.12
CA TRP A 68 17.17 -14.79 3.20
C TRP A 68 18.45 -14.24 3.83
N SER A 69 18.99 -13.14 3.29
CA SER A 69 20.21 -12.52 3.83
C SER A 69 20.05 -11.96 5.24
N LYS A 70 18.83 -11.59 5.66
CA LYS A 70 18.57 -11.05 7.00
C LYS A 70 18.57 -12.15 8.07
N MET A 71 18.03 -13.34 7.75
CA MET A 71 18.01 -14.45 8.71
C MET A 71 19.43 -14.90 9.09
N GLU A 72 20.36 -14.95 8.14
CA GLU A 72 21.77 -15.25 8.43
C GLU A 72 22.44 -14.19 9.31
N VAL A 73 22.05 -12.93 9.15
CA VAL A 73 22.66 -11.79 9.86
C VAL A 73 22.11 -11.61 11.27
N ASP A 74 20.86 -12.00 11.52
CA ASP A 74 20.23 -11.80 12.83
C ASP A 74 20.87 -12.71 13.91
N GLU A 75 21.29 -13.94 13.57
CA GLU A 75 22.00 -14.83 14.50
C GLU A 75 23.43 -14.33 14.82
N ILE A 76 24.14 -13.80 13.81
CA ILE A 76 25.51 -13.30 13.97
C ILE A 76 25.53 -11.99 14.78
N LYS A 77 24.51 -11.13 14.62
CA LYS A 77 24.44 -9.85 15.33
C LYS A 77 24.26 -10.01 16.84
N GLU A 78 23.53 -11.04 17.27
CA GLU A 78 23.33 -11.28 18.70
C GLU A 78 24.63 -11.73 19.38
N GLN A 79 25.36 -12.66 18.76
CA GLN A 79 26.66 -13.13 19.26
C GLN A 79 27.71 -12.01 19.27
N LYS A 80 27.81 -11.23 18.18
CA LYS A 80 28.75 -10.10 18.07
C LYS A 80 28.46 -9.01 19.10
N LYS A 81 27.19 -8.71 19.37
CA LYS A 81 26.81 -7.72 20.40
C LYS A 81 27.23 -8.18 21.79
N ALA A 82 26.99 -9.45 22.13
CA ALA A 82 27.39 -10.02 23.42
C ALA A 82 28.92 -9.97 23.60
N GLU A 83 29.67 -10.27 22.54
CA GLU A 83 31.14 -10.19 22.55
C GLU A 83 31.65 -8.76 22.72
N ILE A 84 31.05 -7.78 22.04
CA ILE A 84 31.38 -6.35 22.20
C ILE A 84 31.14 -5.91 23.63
N THR A 85 29.99 -6.22 24.23
CA THR A 85 29.69 -5.84 25.62
C THR A 85 30.68 -6.46 26.62
N ARG A 86 31.10 -7.71 26.38
CA ARG A 86 32.12 -8.37 27.20
C ARG A 86 33.48 -7.69 27.07
N LEU A 87 33.87 -7.30 25.86
CA LEU A 87 35.14 -6.63 25.60
C LEU A 87 35.15 -5.22 26.20
N GLU A 88 34.08 -4.45 26.06
CA GLU A 88 33.92 -3.14 26.69
C GLU A 88 34.05 -3.22 28.21
N ALA A 89 33.45 -4.25 28.84
CA ALA A 89 33.58 -4.47 30.28
C ALA A 89 35.02 -4.79 30.71
N GLN A 90 35.77 -5.56 29.90
CA GLN A 90 37.17 -5.86 30.17
C GLN A 90 38.08 -4.65 29.98
N VAL A 91 37.86 -3.87 28.91
CA VAL A 91 38.61 -2.63 28.67
C VAL A 91 38.37 -1.64 29.81
N LYS A 92 37.13 -1.48 30.27
CA LYS A 92 36.81 -0.61 31.40
C LYS A 92 37.54 -1.03 32.68
N LYS A 93 37.51 -2.32 33.02
CA LYS A 93 38.26 -2.86 34.17
C LYS A 93 39.75 -2.58 34.07
N LEU A 94 40.36 -2.83 32.90
CA LEU A 94 41.78 -2.59 32.68
C LEU A 94 42.15 -1.10 32.72
N GLN A 95 41.26 -0.21 32.25
CA GLN A 95 41.44 1.24 32.37
C GLN A 95 41.37 1.69 33.83
N ASP A 96 40.41 1.17 34.60
CA ASP A 96 40.28 1.46 36.03
C ASP A 96 41.50 0.96 36.82
N ASP A 97 41.97 -0.26 36.55
CA ASP A 97 43.17 -0.85 37.15
C ASP A 97 44.44 -0.06 36.80
N LYS A 98 44.59 0.36 35.54
CA LYS A 98 45.71 1.19 35.08
C LYS A 98 45.68 2.59 35.70
N ALA A 99 44.49 3.18 35.86
CA ALA A 99 44.31 4.48 36.51
C ALA A 99 44.61 4.41 38.02
N ALA A 100 44.30 3.29 38.68
CA ALA A 100 44.65 3.03 40.07
C ALA A 100 46.15 2.79 40.26
N ALA A 101 46.81 2.10 39.33
CA ALA A 101 48.26 1.86 39.35
C ALA A 101 49.07 3.14 39.11
N GLY A 102 48.60 4.07 38.28
CA GLY A 102 49.27 5.35 38.02
C GLY A 102 49.09 6.42 39.12
N LYS A 103 48.26 6.15 40.14
CA LYS A 103 48.08 7.02 41.32
C LYS A 103 48.94 6.61 42.53
N ARG A 104 49.69 5.52 42.41
CA ARG A 104 50.68 5.05 43.38
C ARG A 104 52.07 5.50 42.97
#